data_AF-A0A971WGW9-F1
#
_entry.id   AF-A0A971WGW9-F1
#
_cell.length_a   1.000
_cell.length_b   1.000
_cell.length_c   1.000
_cell.angle_alpha   90.00
_cell.angle_beta   90.00
_cell.angle_gamma   90.00
#
_symmetry.space_group_name_H-M   'P 1'
#
loop_
_entity.id
_entity.type
_entity.pdbx_description
1 polymer ?
#
loop_
_entity_poly.entity_id
_entity_poly.type
_entity_poly.pdbx_seq_one_letter_code
_entity_poly.pdbx_strand_id
1 'polypeptide(L)' 'MKEISVAVIGSGSTYCPELIDGFIRAQDSLKLKSIAFMDIDERKRTIVGNLCVRMLNAASIDCDVLIT' A
#
# COMPACT_ATOMS: atom_id res chain seq x y z
N MET A 1 -3.89 14.45 13.74
CA MET A 1 -3.34 13.10 13.46
C MET A 1 -2.18 13.27 12.49
N LYS A 2 -1.06 12.56 12.67
CA LYS A 2 0.13 12.77 11.83
C LYS A 2 -0.06 12.00 10.52
N GLU A 3 0.00 12.71 9.41
CA GLU A 3 -0.05 12.12 8.06
C GLU A 3 1.33 11.55 7.71
N ILE A 4 1.35 10.41 7.03
CA ILE A 4 2.60 9.81 6.56
C ILE A 4 2.55 9.47 5.07
N SER A 5 3.75 9.44 4.49
CA SER A 5 4.02 8.95 3.16
C SER A 5 4.94 7.73 3.26
N VAL A 6 4.59 6.65 2.58
CA VAL A 6 5.30 5.36 2.65
C VAL A 6 5.79 4.97 1.26
N ALA A 7 7.01 4.42 1.18
CA ALA A 7 7.50 3.76 -0.02
C ALA A 7 7.85 2.31 0.32
N VAL A 8 7.28 1.36 -0.42
CA VAL A 8 7.53 -0.08 -0.28
C VAL A 8 8.40 -0.52 -1.43
N ILE A 9 9.67 -0.82 -1.14
CA ILE A 9 10.62 -1.38 -2.09
C ILE A 9 10.56 -2.91 -2.00
N GLY A 10 10.28 -3.58 -3.11
CA GLY A 10 9.95 -5.02 -3.12
C GLY A 10 8.46 -5.30 -2.92
N SER A 11 7.59 -4.42 -3.42
CA SER A 11 6.13 -4.49 -3.29
C SER A 11 5.47 -5.70 -3.97
N GLY A 12 6.19 -6.41 -4.83
CA GLY A 12 5.78 -7.70 -5.40
C GLY A 12 5.89 -8.86 -4.41
N SER A 13 6.40 -8.62 -3.20
CA SER A 13 6.43 -9.60 -2.12
C SER A 13 5.03 -10.00 -1.68
N THR A 14 4.81 -11.29 -1.42
CA THR A 14 3.55 -11.78 -0.85
C THR A 14 3.26 -11.26 0.54
N TYR A 15 4.22 -10.57 1.19
CA TYR A 15 4.05 -9.88 2.48
C TYR A 15 3.52 -8.44 2.36
N CYS A 16 3.46 -7.87 1.14
CA CYS A 16 2.98 -6.52 0.95
C CYS A 16 1.49 -6.35 1.35
N PRO A 17 0.57 -7.30 1.04
CA PRO A 17 -0.81 -7.23 1.49
C PRO A 17 -0.97 -7.14 3.01
N GLU A 18 -0.17 -7.88 3.78
CA GLU A 18 -0.19 -7.87 5.25
C GLU A 18 0.26 -6.52 5.81
N LEU A 19 1.25 -5.89 5.17
CA LEU A 19 1.65 -4.52 5.52
C LEU A 19 0.50 -3.53 5.30
N ILE A 20 -0.26 -3.68 4.20
CA ILE A 20 -1.43 -2.84 3.92
C ILE A 20 -2.58 -3.09 4.89
N ASP A 21 -2.86 -4.35 5.26
CA ASP A 21 -3.83 -4.66 6.32
C ASP A 21 -3.44 -4.00 7.65
N GLY A 22 -2.14 -3.99 7.98
CA GLY A 22 -1.61 -3.27 9.13
C GLY A 22 -1.91 -1.77 9.09
N PHE A 23 -1.68 -1.10 7.96
CA PHE A 23 -2.04 0.32 7.80
C PHE A 23 -3.54 0.56 7.91
N ILE A 24 -4.36 -0.31 7.31
CA ILE A 24 -5.83 -0.23 7.40
C ILE A 24 -6.30 -0.30 8.85
N ARG A 25 -5.77 -1.27 9.63
CA ARG A 25 -6.11 -1.43 11.04
C ARG A 25 -5.60 -0.29 11.92
N ALA A 26 -4.49 0.34 11.55
CA ALA A 26 -3.86 1.41 12.32
C ALA A 26 -4.37 2.81 11.97
N GLN A 27 -5.37 2.94 11.09
CA GLN A 27 -5.85 4.21 10.52
C GLN A 27 -6.22 5.25 11.59
N ASP A 28 -6.75 4.83 12.74
CA ASP A 28 -7.11 5.73 13.85
C ASP A 28 -5.89 6.36 14.53
N SER A 29 -4.74 5.69 14.49
CA SER A 29 -3.49 6.15 15.08
C SER A 29 -2.60 6.88 14.07
N LEU A 30 -2.70 6.52 12.79
CA LEU A 30 -1.80 6.94 11.74
C LEU A 30 -2.51 6.99 10.39
N LYS A 31 -2.57 8.19 9.81
CA LYS A 31 -3.25 8.43 8.54
C LYS A 31 -2.28 8.25 7.38
N LEU A 32 -2.43 7.16 6.63
CA LEU A 32 -1.67 6.93 5.40
C LEU A 32 -2.17 7.89 4.32
N LYS A 33 -1.35 8.88 3.96
CA LYS A 33 -1.68 9.88 2.94
C LYS A 33 -1.29 9.43 1.54
N SER A 34 -0.11 8.84 1.42
CA SER A 34 0.42 8.40 0.12
C SER A 34 1.26 7.14 0.28
N ILE A 35 1.20 6.28 -0.74
CA ILE A 35 2.01 5.07 -0.80
C ILE A 35 2.59 4.84 -2.21
N ALA A 36 3.87 4.48 -2.26
CA ALA A 36 4.53 4.05 -3.49
C ALA A 36 4.86 2.56 -3.44
N PHE A 37 4.48 1.82 -4.46
CA PHE A 37 4.81 0.41 -4.67
C PHE A 37 5.88 0.30 -5.74
N MET A 38 7.09 -0.09 -5.33
CA MET A 38 8.21 -0.34 -6.23
C MET A 38 8.59 -1.81 -6.23
N ASP A 39 8.79 -2.40 -7.41
CA ASP A 39 9.45 -3.70 -7.56
C ASP A 39 10.09 -3.78 -8.94
N ILE A 40 11.20 -4.52 -9.06
CA ILE A 40 11.89 -4.75 -10.33
C ILE A 40 11.19 -5.81 -11.18
N ASP A 41 10.41 -6.70 -10.57
CA ASP A 41 9.57 -7.67 -11.27
C ASP A 41 8.19 -7.05 -11.52
N GLU A 42 7.98 -6.55 -12.75
CA GLU A 42 6.74 -5.91 -13.18
C GLU A 42 5.51 -6.80 -12.98
N ARG A 43 5.62 -8.12 -13.24
CA ARG A 43 4.49 -9.03 -13.12
C ARG A 43 4.08 -9.17 -11.65
N LYS A 44 5.05 -9.36 -10.76
CA LYS A 44 4.79 -9.42 -9.31
C LYS A 44 4.24 -8.10 -8.79
N ARG A 45 4.85 -6.98 -9.18
CA ARG A 45 4.39 -5.62 -8.84
C ARG A 45 2.94 -5.40 -9.25
N THR A 46 2.60 -5.76 -10.48
CA THR A 46 1.26 -5.57 -11.03
C THR A 46 0.24 -6.42 -10.29
N ILE A 47 0.54 -7.69 -10.03
CA ILE A 47 -0.39 -8.58 -9.33
C ILE A 47 -0.60 -8.15 -7.88
N VAL A 48 0.49 -8.00 -7.12
CA VAL A 48 0.43 -7.73 -5.69
C VAL A 48 0.07 -6.27 -5.42
N GLY A 49 0.68 -5.32 -6.13
CA GLY A 49 0.38 -3.90 -6.01
C GLY A 49 -1.10 -3.59 -6.27
N ASN A 50 -1.71 -4.18 -7.30
CA ASN A 50 -3.14 -4.00 -7.56
C ASN A 50 -4.03 -4.65 -6.49
N LEU A 51 -3.60 -5.76 -5.87
CA LEU A 51 -4.30 -6.31 -4.71
C LEU A 51 -4.28 -5.31 -3.55
N CYS A 52 -3.12 -4.74 -3.24
CA CYS A 52 -2.96 -3.71 -2.20
C CYS A 52 -3.85 -2.49 -2.47
N VAL A 53 -3.91 -2.00 -3.72
CA VAL A 53 -4.81 -0.90 -4.11
C VAL A 53 -6.28 -1.25 -3.87
N ARG A 54 -6.70 -2.46 -4.24
CA ARG A 54 -8.07 -2.92 -3.99
C ARG A 54 -8.39 -3.00 -2.49
N MET A 55 -7.43 -3.39 -1.65
CA MET A 55 -7.59 -3.42 -0.19
C MET A 55 -7.79 -2.01 0.38
N LEU A 56 -6.98 -1.03 -0.03
CA LEU A 56 -7.12 0.37 0.38
C LEU A 56 -8.49 0.94 -0.03
N ASN A 57 -8.91 0.68 -1.27
CA ASN A 57 -10.21 1.11 -1.78
C ASN A 57 -11.38 0.46 -1.02
N ALA A 58 -11.29 -0.84 -0.73
CA ALA A 58 -12.33 -1.55 0.03
C ALA A 58 -12.45 -1.03 1.48
N ALA A 59 -11.33 -0.61 2.07
CA ALA A 59 -11.29 0.05 3.38
C ALA A 59 -11.69 1.54 3.36
N SER A 60 -12.04 2.09 2.18
CA SER A 60 -12.35 3.51 1.99
C SER A 60 -11.24 4.45 2.49
N ILE A 61 -9.99 4.05 2.33
CA ILE A 61 -8.84 4.87 2.68
C ILE A 61 -8.53 5.81 1.52
N ASP A 62 -8.63 7.11 1.79
CA ASP A 62 -8.19 8.17 0.90
C ASP A 62 -6.66 8.27 0.91
N CYS A 63 -6.02 7.63 -0.08
CA CYS A 63 -4.57 7.52 -0.18
C CYS A 63 -4.10 7.66 -1.64
N ASP A 64 -3.13 8.54 -1.87
CA ASP A 64 -2.46 8.69 -3.17
C ASP A 64 -1.54 7.49 -3.44
N VAL A 65 -1.80 6.75 -4.51
CA VAL A 65 -1.01 5.57 -4.87
C VAL A 65 -0.13 5.84 -6.09
N LEU A 66 1.15 5.50 -5.96
CA LEU A 66 2.10 5.40 -7.08
C LEU A 66 2.56 3.95 -7.25
N ILE A 67 2.55 3.43 -8.47
CA ILE A 67 3.15 2.13 -8.80
C ILE A 67 4.29 2.40 -9.79
N THR A 68 5.52 2.01 -9.44
CA THR A 68 6.73 2.33 -10.21
C THR A 68 7.74 1.21 -10.27
#